data_AF-A0A2E2VUD5-F1
#
_entry.id   AF-A0A2E2VUD5-F1
#
_cell.length_a   1.000
_cell.length_b   1.000
_cell.length_c   1.000
_cell.angle_alpha   90.00
_cell.angle_beta   90.00
_cell.angle_gamma   90.00
#
_symmetry.space_group_name_H-M   'P 1'
#
loop_
_entity.id
_entity.type
_entity.pdbx_description
1 polymer ?
#
loop_
_entity_poly.entity_id
_entity_poly.type
_entity_poly.pdbx_seq_one_letter_code
_entity_poly.pdbx_strand_id
1 'polypeptide(L)'
;MNTSYNTQRQSVVTQAGFTLIELLVVIGILVVISGVVLASYSKFGGQLLLRNLAYDVALSIRQAQVYGISARSFLGAEFASGHGAYFNLADPAVSDTAFFLYTDVDTNGFFTSASTEWVETFSIGRGYTIDRICVPSGASESCGITQLDVLFRRPEPDAIIRASTGGAFTTYDRVRIVLESPQEKKLSVLIETTGQISVQRYVE
;
A
#
# COMPACT_ATOMS: atom_id res chain seq x y z
N MET A 1 38.47 -58.32 65.27
CA MET A 1 37.97 -57.89 63.94
C MET A 1 37.39 -56.50 64.11
N ASN A 2 38.03 -55.51 63.48
CA ASN A 2 37.76 -54.08 63.67
C ASN A 2 36.87 -53.61 62.52
N THR A 3 35.62 -53.25 62.78
CA THR A 3 34.73 -52.63 61.77
C THR A 3 34.79 -51.13 61.93
N SER A 4 35.57 -50.47 61.06
CA SER A 4 35.62 -49.02 60.91
C SER A 4 34.35 -48.54 60.18
N TYR A 5 33.49 -47.79 60.87
CA TYR A 5 32.39 -47.07 60.23
C TYR A 5 32.93 -45.78 59.60
N ASN A 6 32.83 -45.68 58.28
CA ASN A 6 33.25 -44.52 57.51
C ASN A 6 32.07 -43.56 57.36
N THR A 7 32.03 -42.53 58.20
CA THR A 7 30.96 -41.52 58.19
C THR A 7 31.27 -40.47 57.12
N GLN A 8 30.84 -40.72 55.87
CA GLN A 8 30.89 -39.68 54.84
C GLN A 8 29.88 -38.57 55.16
N ARG A 9 30.37 -37.39 55.52
CA ARG A 9 29.57 -36.17 55.65
C ARG A 9 29.18 -35.70 54.25
N GLN A 10 27.89 -35.80 53.90
CA GLN A 10 27.35 -35.11 52.73
C GLN A 10 27.30 -33.61 53.01
N SER A 11 28.04 -32.82 52.24
CA SER A 11 27.95 -31.37 52.25
C SER A 11 26.67 -30.94 51.54
N VAL A 12 25.68 -30.46 52.30
CA VAL A 12 24.51 -29.79 51.73
C VAL A 12 25.01 -28.50 51.08
N VAL A 13 24.96 -28.44 49.75
CA VAL A 13 25.24 -27.21 49.00
C VAL A 13 24.06 -26.28 49.21
N THR A 14 24.22 -25.26 50.04
CA THR A 14 23.25 -24.17 50.17
C THR A 14 23.22 -23.39 48.87
N GLN A 15 22.16 -23.52 48.08
CA GLN A 15 21.92 -22.62 46.95
C GLN A 15 21.62 -21.23 47.51
N ALA A 16 22.53 -20.28 47.28
CA ALA A 16 22.29 -18.88 47.61
C ALA A 16 21.13 -18.34 46.78
N GLY A 17 20.21 -17.61 47.42
CA GLY A 17 19.12 -16.90 46.74
C GLY A 17 19.59 -15.58 46.12
N PHE A 18 18.72 -14.97 45.30
CA PHE A 18 18.97 -13.65 44.72
C PHE A 18 18.93 -12.54 45.76
N THR A 19 19.83 -11.58 45.64
CA THR A 19 19.83 -10.38 46.46
C THR A 19 18.74 -9.40 45.99
N LEU A 20 18.27 -8.54 46.89
CA LEU A 20 17.24 -7.53 46.58
C LEU A 20 17.75 -6.55 45.51
N ILE A 21 19.04 -6.22 45.54
CA ILE A 21 19.66 -5.32 44.55
C ILE A 21 19.75 -5.96 43.15
N GLU A 22 20.03 -7.26 43.04
CA GLU A 22 20.03 -7.96 41.75
C GLU A 22 18.64 -7.97 41.12
N LEU A 23 17.58 -8.19 41.91
CA LEU A 23 16.21 -8.13 41.42
C LEU A 23 15.86 -6.73 40.88
N LEU A 24 16.29 -5.67 41.56
CA LEU A 24 16.05 -4.28 41.12
C LEU A 24 16.76 -3.98 39.79
N VAL A 25 17.99 -4.43 39.63
CA VAL A 25 18.74 -4.27 38.37
C VAL A 25 18.05 -5.01 37.22
N VAL A 26 17.60 -6.25 37.45
CA VAL A 26 16.88 -7.04 36.43
C VAL A 26 15.58 -6.38 36.01
N ILE A 27 14.77 -5.90 36.97
CA ILE A 27 13.53 -5.18 36.68
C ILE A 27 13.84 -3.89 35.88
N GLY A 28 14.89 -3.15 36.26
CA GLY A 28 15.33 -1.96 35.54
C GLY A 28 15.65 -2.27 34.07
N ILE A 29 16.42 -3.33 33.81
CA ILE A 29 16.75 -3.77 32.45
C ILE A 29 15.48 -4.19 31.68
N LEU A 30 14.57 -4.94 32.31
CA LEU A 30 13.31 -5.37 31.69
C LEU A 30 12.43 -4.18 31.28
N VAL A 31 12.33 -3.15 32.11
CA VAL A 31 11.55 -1.93 31.81
C VAL A 31 12.14 -1.20 30.61
N VAL A 32 13.47 -1.04 30.56
CA VAL A 32 14.14 -0.37 29.43
C VAL A 32 13.92 -1.15 28.14
N ILE A 33 14.13 -2.47 28.14
CA ILE A 33 13.93 -3.31 26.95
C ILE A 33 12.46 -3.25 26.50
N SER A 34 11.51 -3.41 27.42
CA SER A 34 10.07 -3.39 27.12
C SER A 34 9.65 -2.03 26.54
N GLY A 35 10.20 -0.93 27.06
CA GLY A 35 9.95 0.42 26.55
C GLY A 35 10.40 0.57 25.09
N VAL A 36 11.60 0.10 24.75
CA VAL A 36 12.11 0.13 23.36
C VAL A 36 11.24 -0.72 22.43
N VAL A 37 10.88 -1.93 22.85
CA VAL A 37 10.04 -2.83 22.05
C VAL A 37 8.67 -2.22 21.78
N LEU A 38 8.00 -1.69 22.80
CA LEU A 38 6.67 -1.10 22.64
C LEU A 38 6.70 0.15 21.74
N ALA A 39 7.72 1.00 21.87
CA ALA A 39 7.92 2.16 21.01
C ALA A 39 8.20 1.77 19.54
N SER A 40 8.85 0.63 19.31
CA SER A 40 9.14 0.13 17.96
C SER A 40 7.92 -0.49 17.27
N TYR A 41 7.02 -1.11 18.04
CA TYR A 41 5.87 -1.84 17.52
C TYR A 41 4.87 -0.94 16.78
N SER A 42 4.58 0.25 17.32
CA SER A 42 3.64 1.20 16.70
C SER A 42 4.11 1.75 15.35
N LYS A 43 5.42 1.90 15.17
CA LYS A 43 6.04 2.34 13.90
C LYS A 43 6.01 1.25 12.84
N PHE A 44 6.23 -0.01 13.25
CA PHE A 44 6.23 -1.15 12.33
C PHE A 44 4.84 -1.41 11.74
N GLY A 45 3.79 -1.35 12.58
CA GLY A 45 2.41 -1.57 12.12
C GLY A 45 1.97 -0.58 11.03
N GLY A 46 2.29 0.71 11.20
CA GLY A 46 1.95 1.74 10.20
C GLY A 46 2.65 1.56 8.86
N GLN A 47 3.93 1.18 8.87
CA GLN A 47 4.68 0.91 7.64
C GLN A 47 4.17 -0.33 6.89
N LEU A 48 3.76 -1.38 7.62
CA LEU A 48 3.19 -2.57 7.03
C LEU A 48 1.84 -2.26 6.37
N LEU A 49 0.97 -1.52 7.05
CA LEU A 49 -0.33 -1.11 6.52
C LEU A 49 -0.18 -0.20 5.28
N LEU A 50 0.73 0.77 5.30
CA LEU A 50 1.03 1.61 4.13
C LEU A 50 1.52 0.77 2.94
N ARG A 51 2.38 -0.23 3.22
CA ARG A 51 2.88 -1.15 2.20
C ARG A 51 1.78 -2.02 1.63
N ASN A 52 0.90 -2.56 2.48
CA ASN A 52 -0.25 -3.34 2.03
C ASN A 52 -1.15 -2.48 1.14
N LEU A 53 -1.47 -1.25 1.57
CA LEU A 53 -2.23 -0.30 0.75
C LEU A 53 -1.59 -0.06 -0.62
N ALA A 54 -0.27 0.17 -0.66
CA ALA A 54 0.44 0.36 -1.94
C ALA A 54 0.37 -0.87 -2.85
N TYR A 55 0.44 -2.08 -2.28
CA TYR A 55 0.24 -3.31 -3.03
C TYR A 55 -1.20 -3.51 -3.45
N ASP A 56 -2.18 -3.18 -2.60
CA ASP A 56 -3.60 -3.28 -2.93
C ASP A 56 -3.93 -2.39 -4.13
N VAL A 57 -3.47 -1.12 -4.13
CA VAL A 57 -3.60 -0.21 -5.28
C VAL A 57 -2.96 -0.82 -6.53
N ALA A 58 -1.70 -1.29 -6.43
CA ALA A 58 -0.99 -1.88 -7.55
C ALA A 58 -1.68 -3.14 -8.11
N LEU A 59 -2.24 -3.98 -7.24
CA LEU A 59 -2.95 -5.20 -7.59
C LEU A 59 -4.32 -4.90 -8.20
N SER A 60 -5.06 -3.90 -7.70
CA SER A 60 -6.32 -3.46 -8.30
C SER A 60 -6.12 -2.92 -9.72
N ILE A 61 -5.06 -2.15 -9.96
CA ILE A 61 -4.72 -1.70 -11.33
C ILE A 61 -4.33 -2.90 -12.21
N ARG A 62 -3.57 -3.86 -11.67
CA ARG A 62 -3.22 -5.10 -12.39
C ARG A 62 -4.46 -5.95 -12.70
N GLN A 63 -5.45 -5.96 -11.81
CA GLN A 63 -6.73 -6.60 -12.06
C GLN A 63 -7.46 -5.94 -13.23
N ALA A 64 -7.49 -4.60 -13.29
CA ALA A 64 -8.04 -3.88 -14.45
C ALA A 64 -7.29 -4.22 -15.75
N GLN A 65 -5.95 -4.29 -15.72
CA GLN A 65 -5.14 -4.74 -16.85
C GLN A 65 -5.54 -6.14 -17.33
N VAL A 66 -5.62 -7.11 -16.42
CA VAL A 66 -6.02 -8.49 -16.77
C VAL A 66 -7.43 -8.52 -17.36
N TYR A 67 -8.38 -7.76 -16.81
CA TYR A 67 -9.76 -7.72 -17.33
C TYR A 67 -9.85 -7.05 -18.69
N GLY A 68 -9.13 -5.95 -18.92
CA GLY A 68 -9.02 -5.28 -20.21
C GLY A 68 -8.45 -6.20 -21.28
N ILE A 69 -7.45 -7.03 -20.92
CA ILE A 69 -6.81 -8.01 -21.81
C ILE A 69 -7.68 -9.28 -22.06
N SER A 70 -8.57 -9.67 -21.13
CA SER A 70 -9.15 -11.03 -21.12
C SER A 70 -10.53 -11.20 -21.77
N ALA A 71 -11.05 -10.25 -22.54
CA ALA A 71 -12.32 -10.47 -23.29
C ALA A 71 -13.53 -10.84 -22.48
N ARG A 72 -13.61 -10.37 -21.23
CA ARG A 72 -14.77 -10.62 -20.41
C ARG A 72 -15.92 -9.72 -20.87
N SER A 73 -16.94 -10.32 -21.48
CA SER A 73 -18.24 -9.66 -21.62
C SER A 73 -18.84 -9.51 -20.23
N PHE A 74 -19.23 -8.28 -19.86
CA PHE A 74 -19.90 -8.04 -18.59
C PHE A 74 -21.17 -7.22 -18.86
N LEU A 75 -22.31 -7.69 -18.36
CA LEU A 75 -23.65 -7.10 -18.57
C LEU A 75 -24.10 -6.97 -20.04
N GLY A 76 -23.71 -7.90 -20.92
CA GLY A 76 -24.19 -7.94 -22.31
C GLY A 76 -23.63 -6.86 -23.23
N ALA A 77 -22.73 -5.99 -22.74
CA ALA A 77 -21.90 -5.14 -23.57
C ALA A 77 -20.87 -6.00 -24.33
N GLU A 78 -20.68 -5.67 -25.60
CA GLU A 78 -19.83 -6.40 -26.54
C GLU A 78 -18.43 -6.69 -25.98
N PHE A 79 -17.83 -7.75 -26.52
CA PHE A 79 -16.51 -8.30 -26.18
C PHE A 79 -15.32 -7.34 -26.38
N ALA A 80 -15.52 -6.02 -26.52
CA ALA A 80 -14.50 -5.02 -26.83
C ALA A 80 -14.36 -3.89 -25.77
N SER A 81 -14.86 -4.07 -24.55
CA SER A 81 -14.73 -3.09 -23.48
C SER A 81 -13.31 -3.03 -22.89
N GLY A 82 -12.78 -1.82 -22.75
CA GLY A 82 -11.57 -1.54 -21.96
C GLY A 82 -11.89 -1.57 -20.47
N HIS A 83 -10.89 -1.83 -19.63
CA HIS A 83 -11.04 -1.78 -18.18
C HIS A 83 -9.96 -0.89 -17.59
N GLY A 84 -10.32 -0.06 -16.63
CA GLY A 84 -9.41 0.95 -16.09
C GLY A 84 -9.59 1.21 -14.62
N ALA A 85 -8.68 2.02 -14.09
CA ALA A 85 -8.73 2.58 -12.75
C ALA A 85 -8.84 4.11 -12.85
N TYR A 86 -9.78 4.67 -12.11
CA TYR A 86 -10.06 6.10 -12.06
C TYR A 86 -9.84 6.64 -10.64
N PHE A 87 -9.03 7.68 -10.55
CA PHE A 87 -8.73 8.40 -9.31
C PHE A 87 -9.21 9.83 -9.46
N ASN A 88 -9.97 10.30 -8.48
CA ASN A 88 -10.53 11.65 -8.50
C ASN A 88 -10.20 12.33 -7.18
N LEU A 89 -9.16 13.16 -7.19
CA LEU A 89 -8.73 14.04 -6.09
C LEU A 89 -9.47 15.40 -6.10
N ALA A 90 -10.32 15.67 -7.10
CA ALA A 90 -11.10 16.90 -7.16
C ALA A 90 -12.39 16.85 -6.33
N ASP A 91 -12.97 15.66 -6.10
CA ASP A 91 -14.23 15.48 -5.39
C ASP A 91 -14.01 15.38 -3.87
N PRO A 92 -14.45 16.37 -3.05
CA PRO A 92 -14.24 16.36 -1.61
C PRO A 92 -14.84 15.16 -0.86
N ALA A 93 -15.79 14.44 -1.46
CA ALA A 93 -16.41 13.28 -0.85
C ALA A 93 -15.55 12.01 -0.95
N VAL A 94 -14.60 11.97 -1.90
CA VAL A 94 -13.85 10.76 -2.26
C VAL A 94 -12.35 11.02 -2.48
N SER A 95 -11.93 12.29 -2.46
CA SER A 95 -10.73 12.81 -3.12
C SER A 95 -9.45 11.99 -2.90
N ASP A 96 -9.25 11.51 -1.70
CA ASP A 96 -7.99 10.95 -1.23
C ASP A 96 -8.16 9.59 -0.55
N THR A 97 -9.40 9.11 -0.41
CA THR A 97 -9.73 7.92 0.39
C THR A 97 -10.38 6.80 -0.40
N ALA A 98 -10.60 6.98 -1.70
CA ALA A 98 -10.97 5.86 -2.56
C ALA A 98 -10.56 6.09 -4.01
N PHE A 99 -10.58 5.00 -4.77
CA PHE A 99 -10.50 5.00 -6.22
C PHE A 99 -11.43 3.94 -6.77
N PHE A 100 -11.65 3.98 -8.08
CA PHE A 100 -12.67 3.19 -8.75
C PHE A 100 -12.06 2.35 -9.84
N LEU A 101 -12.43 1.07 -9.95
CA LEU A 101 -12.22 0.32 -11.19
C LEU A 101 -13.47 0.44 -12.04
N TYR A 102 -13.28 0.66 -13.34
CA TYR A 102 -14.37 0.86 -14.27
C TYR A 102 -14.22 0.02 -15.55
N THR A 103 -15.31 -0.09 -16.29
CA THR A 103 -15.34 -0.68 -17.64
C THR A 103 -15.78 0.39 -18.64
N ASP A 104 -14.99 0.60 -19.69
CA ASP A 104 -15.30 1.50 -20.80
C ASP A 104 -16.37 0.86 -21.69
N VAL A 105 -17.64 1.18 -21.41
CA VAL A 105 -18.83 0.62 -22.09
C VAL A 105 -19.14 1.36 -23.39
N ASP A 106 -18.87 2.67 -23.45
CA ASP A 106 -19.14 3.48 -24.63
C ASP A 106 -17.97 3.49 -25.64
N THR A 107 -16.87 2.82 -25.31
CA THR A 107 -15.65 2.65 -26.12
C THR A 107 -14.95 3.95 -26.46
N ASN A 108 -15.11 4.98 -25.62
CA ASN A 108 -14.47 6.27 -25.82
C ASN A 108 -12.99 6.30 -25.33
N GLY A 109 -12.57 5.27 -24.60
CA GLY A 109 -11.21 5.11 -24.10
C GLY A 109 -10.91 5.86 -22.80
N PHE A 110 -11.92 6.14 -21.96
CA PHE A 110 -11.76 6.76 -20.64
C PHE A 110 -13.02 6.59 -19.78
N PHE A 111 -12.91 6.95 -18.50
CA PHE A 111 -14.02 6.99 -17.58
C PHE A 111 -14.95 8.18 -17.86
N THR A 112 -16.24 7.92 -18.03
CA THR A 112 -17.25 8.94 -18.32
C THR A 112 -18.19 9.17 -17.15
N SER A 113 -18.75 8.09 -16.59
CA SER A 113 -19.72 8.20 -15.49
C SER A 113 -19.89 6.89 -14.74
N ALA A 114 -19.97 6.98 -13.42
CA ALA A 114 -20.28 5.83 -12.56
C ALA A 114 -21.72 5.30 -12.73
N SER A 115 -22.60 6.05 -13.42
CA SER A 115 -23.99 5.63 -13.64
C SER A 115 -24.14 4.64 -14.80
N THR A 116 -23.18 4.67 -15.74
CA THR A 116 -23.21 3.91 -16.99
C THR A 116 -22.07 2.91 -17.09
N GLU A 117 -20.91 3.28 -16.56
CA GLU A 117 -19.75 2.42 -16.46
C GLU A 117 -19.79 1.76 -15.11
N TRP A 118 -19.72 0.43 -15.09
CA TRP A 118 -19.71 -0.33 -13.86
C TRP A 118 -18.51 0.09 -13.01
N VAL A 119 -18.73 0.29 -11.70
CA VAL A 119 -17.69 0.75 -10.78
C VAL A 119 -17.54 -0.22 -9.60
N GLU A 120 -16.33 -0.74 -9.42
CA GLU A 120 -15.88 -1.34 -8.16
C GLU A 120 -15.11 -0.29 -7.36
N THR A 121 -15.63 0.08 -6.18
CA THR A 121 -15.02 1.09 -5.32
C THR A 121 -14.03 0.47 -4.35
N PHE A 122 -12.77 0.91 -4.42
CA PHE A 122 -11.73 0.55 -3.47
C PHE A 122 -11.57 1.67 -2.46
N SER A 123 -12.03 1.42 -1.23
CA SER A 123 -11.85 2.36 -0.12
C SER A 123 -10.53 2.13 0.59
N ILE A 124 -9.87 3.23 0.92
CA ILE A 124 -8.59 3.27 1.64
C ILE A 124 -8.88 3.27 3.14
N GLY A 125 -8.05 2.55 3.90
CA GLY A 125 -8.17 2.47 5.35
C GLY A 125 -8.02 3.83 6.03
N ARG A 126 -8.72 4.01 7.16
CA ARG A 126 -8.73 5.28 7.91
C ARG A 126 -7.32 5.81 8.20
N GLY A 127 -7.12 7.09 7.90
CA GLY A 127 -5.88 7.81 8.15
C GLY A 127 -4.79 7.58 7.10
N TYR A 128 -4.99 6.67 6.15
CA TYR A 128 -4.17 6.58 4.95
C TYR A 128 -4.89 7.29 3.81
N THR A 129 -4.11 7.93 2.94
CA THR A 129 -4.65 8.75 1.86
C THR A 129 -3.77 8.66 0.61
N ILE A 130 -4.34 9.03 -0.52
CA ILE A 130 -3.58 9.40 -1.72
C ILE A 130 -3.15 10.86 -1.52
N ASP A 131 -1.87 11.09 -1.20
CA ASP A 131 -1.31 12.44 -0.95
C ASP A 131 -1.26 13.26 -2.24
N ARG A 132 -0.77 12.66 -3.32
CA ARG A 132 -0.68 13.33 -4.63
C ARG A 132 -0.50 12.34 -5.77
N ILE A 133 -0.83 12.79 -6.97
CA ILE A 133 -0.56 12.07 -8.22
C ILE A 133 0.41 12.92 -9.03
N CYS A 134 1.50 12.30 -9.47
CA CYS A 134 2.60 12.95 -10.17
C CYS A 134 2.78 12.39 -11.57
N VAL A 135 3.00 13.28 -12.54
CA VAL A 135 3.29 12.95 -13.94
C VAL A 135 4.61 13.58 -14.38
N PRO A 136 5.29 13.03 -15.40
CA PRO A 136 6.50 13.65 -15.96
C PRO A 136 6.27 15.08 -16.44
N SER A 137 7.23 15.95 -16.16
CA SER A 137 7.28 17.34 -16.62
C SER A 137 8.72 17.71 -16.95
N GLY A 138 9.22 17.25 -18.10
CA GLY A 138 10.63 17.41 -18.47
C GLY A 138 11.55 16.58 -17.57
N ALA A 139 12.48 17.23 -16.88
CA ALA A 139 13.41 16.56 -15.95
C ALA A 139 12.85 16.35 -14.53
N SER A 140 11.67 16.89 -14.23
CA SER A 140 11.00 16.79 -12.93
C SER A 140 9.64 16.12 -13.05
N GLU A 141 8.94 15.94 -11.92
CA GLU A 141 7.55 15.50 -11.88
C GLU A 141 6.64 16.68 -11.48
N SER A 142 5.45 16.77 -12.09
CA SER A 142 4.38 17.69 -11.70
C SER A 142 3.32 16.91 -10.93
N CYS A 143 3.07 17.32 -9.67
CA CYS A 143 2.18 16.62 -8.75
C CYS A 143 0.82 17.32 -8.52
N GLY A 144 0.41 18.18 -9.44
CA GLY A 144 -0.86 18.94 -9.37
C GLY A 144 -2.05 18.22 -10.02
N ILE A 145 -1.98 16.90 -10.18
CA ILE A 145 -3.02 16.12 -10.84
C ILE A 145 -4.22 15.96 -9.91
N THR A 146 -5.40 16.34 -10.38
CA THR A 146 -6.67 16.20 -9.66
C THR A 146 -7.48 15.02 -10.13
N GLN A 147 -7.30 14.55 -11.36
CA GLN A 147 -7.99 13.37 -11.89
C GLN A 147 -7.01 12.54 -12.72
N LEU A 148 -7.07 11.23 -12.54
CA LEU A 148 -6.25 10.27 -13.26
C LEU A 148 -7.12 9.12 -13.75
N ASP A 149 -6.92 8.78 -15.01
CA ASP A 149 -7.48 7.64 -15.69
C ASP A 149 -6.35 6.74 -16.19
N VAL A 150 -6.40 5.47 -15.83
CA VAL A 150 -5.48 4.44 -16.32
C VAL A 150 -6.32 3.33 -16.96
N LEU A 151 -6.34 3.26 -18.27
CA LEU A 151 -7.12 2.30 -19.03
C LEU A 151 -6.23 1.23 -19.68
N PHE A 152 -6.75 0.00 -19.71
CA PHE A 152 -6.16 -1.11 -20.46
C PHE A 152 -7.20 -1.71 -21.41
N ARG A 153 -6.79 -1.96 -22.65
CA ARG A 153 -7.68 -2.51 -23.67
C ARG A 153 -6.93 -3.42 -24.62
N ARG A 154 -7.53 -4.57 -24.93
CA ARG A 154 -7.05 -5.46 -25.99
C ARG A 154 -6.83 -4.75 -27.33
N PRO A 155 -5.92 -5.29 -28.16
CA PRO A 155 -5.09 -6.47 -27.90
C PRO A 155 -3.81 -6.15 -27.10
N GLU A 156 -3.57 -4.88 -26.79
CA GLU A 156 -2.32 -4.39 -26.24
C GLU A 156 -2.35 -4.39 -24.69
N PRO A 157 -1.29 -4.84 -24.02
CA PRO A 157 -1.20 -4.78 -22.56
C PRO A 157 -0.81 -3.40 -22.03
N ASP A 158 -0.54 -2.47 -22.94
CA ASP A 158 -0.09 -1.12 -22.67
C ASP A 158 -1.17 -0.31 -21.95
N ALA A 159 -0.73 0.53 -21.01
CA ALA A 159 -1.59 1.43 -20.25
C ALA A 159 -1.81 2.73 -21.04
N ILE A 160 -3.07 3.10 -21.22
CA ILE A 160 -3.45 4.44 -21.67
C ILE A 160 -3.62 5.30 -20.41
N ILE A 161 -2.64 6.15 -20.15
CA ILE A 161 -2.59 6.98 -18.94
C ILE A 161 -3.00 8.40 -19.30
N ARG A 162 -4.09 8.88 -18.71
CA ARG A 162 -4.59 10.24 -18.92
C ARG A 162 -4.78 10.94 -17.58
N ALA A 163 -4.27 12.15 -17.44
CA ALA A 163 -4.40 12.92 -16.21
C ALA A 163 -4.85 14.36 -16.48
N SER A 164 -5.50 14.96 -15.48
CA SER A 164 -6.01 16.33 -15.53
C SER A 164 -5.62 17.09 -14.27
N THR A 165 -5.38 18.39 -14.42
CA THR A 165 -5.13 19.35 -13.33
C THR A 165 -6.37 20.23 -13.05
N GLY A 166 -7.57 19.69 -13.27
CA GLY A 166 -8.85 20.43 -13.14
C GLY A 166 -9.41 20.97 -14.45
N GLY A 167 -8.97 20.43 -15.59
CA GLY A 167 -9.42 20.80 -16.93
C GLY A 167 -9.43 19.61 -17.89
N ALA A 168 -8.99 19.82 -19.13
CA ALA A 168 -8.88 18.74 -20.11
C ALA A 168 -7.83 17.69 -19.70
N PHE A 169 -8.10 16.43 -20.03
CA PHE A 169 -7.16 15.33 -19.82
C PHE A 169 -6.03 15.38 -20.85
N THR A 170 -4.81 15.14 -20.39
CA THR A 170 -3.59 14.99 -21.19
C THR A 170 -3.04 13.58 -21.01
N THR A 171 -2.47 12.99 -22.06
CA THR A 171 -1.85 11.66 -22.02
C THR A 171 -0.39 11.73 -21.54
N TYR A 172 0.05 10.75 -20.74
CA TYR A 172 1.40 10.69 -20.19
C TYR A 172 2.04 9.31 -20.37
N ASP A 173 3.37 9.26 -20.43
CA ASP A 173 4.13 8.00 -20.58
C ASP A 173 4.22 7.18 -19.27
N ARG A 174 4.05 7.86 -18.14
CA ARG A 174 4.02 7.23 -16.82
C ARG A 174 3.25 8.11 -15.84
N VAL A 175 2.80 7.51 -14.76
CA VAL A 175 2.20 8.21 -13.62
C VAL A 175 2.65 7.58 -12.32
N ARG A 176 2.83 8.40 -11.29
CA ARG A 176 3.17 8.00 -9.94
C ARG A 176 2.05 8.39 -9.01
N ILE A 177 1.48 7.43 -8.31
CA ILE A 177 0.49 7.64 -7.26
C ILE A 177 1.24 7.59 -5.93
N VAL A 178 1.19 8.67 -5.15
CA VAL A 178 1.87 8.77 -3.85
C VAL A 178 0.84 8.56 -2.75
N LEU A 179 1.13 7.61 -1.87
CA LEU A 179 0.30 7.22 -0.74
C LEU A 179 0.97 7.67 0.54
N GLU A 180 0.17 8.19 1.47
CA GLU A 180 0.65 8.68 2.76
C GLU A 180 -0.05 7.95 3.92
N SER A 181 0.70 7.79 5.01
CA SER A 181 0.21 7.23 6.26
C SER A 181 0.02 8.34 7.30
N PRO A 182 -0.72 8.08 8.40
CA PRO A 182 -0.88 9.06 9.49
C PRO A 182 0.44 9.49 10.16
N GLN A 183 1.52 8.76 9.90
CA GLN A 183 2.87 9.02 10.43
C GLN A 183 3.77 9.70 9.39
N GLU A 184 3.18 10.31 8.34
CA GLU A 184 3.88 11.05 7.27
C GLU A 184 4.91 10.19 6.53
N LYS A 185 4.73 8.87 6.53
CA LYS A 185 5.51 7.95 5.67
C LYS A 185 4.82 7.84 4.33
N LYS A 186 5.64 7.88 3.27
CA LYS A 186 5.20 7.83 1.88
C LYS A 186 5.70 6.59 1.17
N LEU A 187 4.83 6.00 0.36
CA LEU A 187 5.16 5.00 -0.65
C LEU A 187 4.54 5.45 -1.97
N SER A 188 5.06 4.95 -3.08
CA SER A 188 4.50 5.27 -4.39
C SER A 188 4.25 4.04 -5.23
N VAL A 189 3.21 4.10 -6.04
CA VAL A 189 2.91 3.14 -7.10
C VAL A 189 3.22 3.83 -8.43
N LEU A 190 4.20 3.30 -9.17
CA LEU A 190 4.58 3.79 -10.49
C LEU A 190 3.94 2.90 -11.55
N ILE A 191 3.29 3.53 -12.51
CA ILE A 191 2.64 2.89 -13.66
C ILE A 191 3.25 3.49 -14.92
N GLU A 192 3.67 2.64 -15.86
CA GLU A 192 4.21 3.06 -17.16
C GLU A 192 3.28 2.63 -18.29
N THR A 193 3.34 3.32 -19.43
CA THR A 193 2.55 2.98 -20.63
C THR A 193 2.82 1.59 -21.15
N THR A 194 3.96 0.98 -20.84
CA THR A 194 4.26 -0.44 -21.14
C THR A 194 3.43 -1.44 -20.32
N GLY A 195 2.55 -0.95 -19.45
CA GLY A 195 1.77 -1.77 -18.53
C GLY A 195 2.56 -2.24 -17.31
N GLN A 196 3.79 -1.76 -17.11
CA GLN A 196 4.55 -2.03 -15.90
C GLN A 196 3.92 -1.31 -14.70
N ILE A 197 3.69 -2.07 -13.62
CA ILE A 197 3.19 -1.55 -12.34
C ILE A 197 4.20 -1.95 -11.26
N SER A 198 4.73 -0.98 -10.52
CA SER A 198 5.72 -1.21 -9.47
C SER A 198 5.46 -0.39 -8.22
N VAL A 199 5.73 -0.99 -7.05
CA VAL A 199 5.69 -0.29 -5.76
C VAL A 199 7.11 0.13 -5.41
N GLN A 200 7.29 1.43 -5.14
CA GLN A 200 8.59 2.04 -4.88
C GLN A 200 8.54 2.90 -3.62
N ARG A 201 9.70 3.09 -2.98
CA ARG A 201 9.84 4.17 -2.00
C ARG A 201 9.72 5.50 -2.71
N TYR A 202 8.93 6.40 -2.15
CA TYR A 202 8.85 7.76 -2.64
C TYR A 202 10.08 8.54 -2.15
N VAL A 203 10.77 9.20 -3.06
CA VAL A 203 11.88 10.12 -2.80
C VAL A 203 11.49 11.42 -3.47
N GLU A 204 11.46 12.51 -2.70
CA GLU A 204 11.15 13.86 -3.19
C GLU A 204 12.21 14.40 -4.13
#